data_AF-A0A3T0D264-F1
#
_entry.id   AF-A0A3T0D264-F1
#
_cell.length_a   1.000
_cell.length_b   1.000
_cell.length_c   1.000
_cell.angle_alpha   90.00
_cell.angle_beta   90.00
_cell.angle_gamma   90.00
#
_symmetry.space_group_name_H-M   'P 1'
#
loop_
_entity.id
_entity.type
_entity.pdbx_description
1 polymer ?
#
loop_
_entity_poly.entity_id
_entity_poly.type
_entity_poly.pdbx_seq_one_letter_code
_entity_poly.pdbx_strand_id
1 'polypeptide(L)'
;HAYADRMPANIWPDRPQGFREDFIALFSAFDKAGDRLLSAIARHLKLDPHWFDPAVKDGNSVLRLLHYPPIPADAEGVRAGAHEDINLITLLLGAEEAGLELLDRDSGEWLAIRPPEGAMVVNVGDMLQRLTNHVLPSTTHRVVNPPVERRGFSRYSMPFFLHPAPDFLIKTLPGTVSEGHPDRYPEPITAHDYLFERLVEIGLI
;
A
#
# COMPACT_ATOMS: atom_id res chain seq x y z
N HIS A 1 18.42 -11.40 -10.85
CA HIS A 1 17.34 -11.50 -9.86
C HIS A 1 16.45 -12.67 -10.24
N ALA A 2 15.91 -13.44 -9.29
CA ALA A 2 15.14 -14.66 -9.59
C ALA A 2 13.86 -14.38 -10.40
N TYR A 3 13.28 -13.19 -10.23
CA TYR A 3 12.05 -12.76 -10.88
C TYR A 3 12.25 -11.71 -11.98
N ALA A 4 13.43 -11.67 -12.64
CA ALA A 4 13.76 -10.61 -13.61
C ALA A 4 12.87 -10.61 -14.87
N ASP A 5 12.19 -11.72 -15.15
CA ASP A 5 11.17 -11.86 -16.19
C ASP A 5 9.86 -11.13 -15.85
N ARG A 6 9.59 -10.92 -14.56
CA ARG A 6 8.38 -10.27 -14.03
C ARG A 6 8.63 -8.90 -13.41
N MET A 7 9.85 -8.66 -12.94
CA MET A 7 10.30 -7.46 -12.24
C MET A 7 11.40 -6.79 -13.08
N PRO A 8 11.04 -5.86 -13.98
CA PRO A 8 12.01 -5.20 -14.83
C PRO A 8 12.98 -4.34 -14.02
N ALA A 9 14.16 -4.10 -14.58
CA ALA A 9 15.15 -3.22 -13.95
C ALA A 9 14.63 -1.78 -13.85
N ASN A 10 14.92 -1.12 -12.72
CA ASN A 10 14.63 0.30 -12.56
C ASN A 10 15.40 1.15 -13.58
N ILE A 11 14.72 2.17 -14.09
CA ILE A 11 15.33 3.29 -14.80
C ILE A 11 15.64 4.41 -13.81
N TRP A 12 16.72 5.15 -14.04
CA TRP A 12 17.20 6.19 -13.13
C TRP A 12 17.42 7.50 -13.88
N PRO A 13 16.95 8.64 -13.36
CA PRO A 13 17.25 9.93 -13.94
C PRO A 13 18.68 10.37 -13.57
N ASP A 14 19.35 11.06 -14.48
CA ASP A 14 20.67 11.67 -14.20
C ASP A 14 20.57 12.92 -13.32
N ARG A 15 19.36 13.46 -13.12
CA ARG A 15 19.10 14.67 -12.35
C ARG A 15 17.87 14.53 -11.45
N PRO A 16 17.90 15.12 -10.24
CA PRO A 16 19.05 15.77 -9.60
C PRO A 16 20.19 14.78 -9.28
N GLN A 17 21.40 15.28 -9.07
CA GLN A 17 22.52 14.44 -8.61
C GLN A 17 22.14 13.80 -7.26
N GLY A 18 22.48 12.52 -7.07
CA GLY A 18 22.16 11.78 -5.84
C GLY A 18 20.78 11.11 -5.84
N PHE A 19 19.95 11.33 -6.87
CA PHE A 19 18.59 10.78 -6.90
C PHE A 19 18.56 9.26 -6.71
N ARG A 20 19.41 8.52 -7.42
CA ARG A 20 19.46 7.06 -7.31
C ARG A 20 19.86 6.62 -5.91
N GLU A 21 20.92 7.20 -5.36
CA GLU A 21 21.46 6.84 -4.06
C GLU A 21 20.44 7.11 -2.94
N ASP A 22 19.82 8.29 -2.95
CA ASP A 22 18.85 8.71 -1.95
C ASP A 22 17.59 7.83 -1.99
N PHE A 23 17.06 7.54 -3.18
CA PHE A 23 15.84 6.73 -3.30
C PHE A 23 16.07 5.24 -3.06
N ILE A 24 17.27 4.71 -3.32
CA ILE A 24 17.64 3.35 -2.89
C ILE A 24 17.71 3.28 -1.35
N ALA A 25 18.31 4.29 -0.71
CA ALA A 25 18.38 4.35 0.74
C ALA A 25 16.98 4.47 1.37
N LEU A 26 16.12 5.32 0.81
CA LEU A 26 14.74 5.49 1.25
C LEU A 26 13.91 4.20 1.06
N PHE A 27 14.00 3.55 -0.10
CA PHE A 27 13.38 2.26 -0.36
C PHE A 27 13.80 1.24 0.71
N SER A 28 15.10 1.12 0.96
CA SER A 28 15.64 0.18 1.96
C SER A 28 15.19 0.49 3.38
N ALA A 29 14.96 1.76 3.71
CA ALA A 29 14.44 2.17 5.01
C ALA A 29 12.95 1.81 5.18
N PHE A 30 12.15 2.01 4.13
CA PHE A 30 10.75 1.58 4.10
C PHE A 30 10.61 0.07 4.20
N ASP A 31 11.44 -0.68 3.47
CA ASP A 31 11.43 -2.15 3.49
C ASP A 31 11.65 -2.69 4.91
N LYS A 32 12.70 -2.19 5.59
CA LYS A 32 12.99 -2.52 6.99
C LYS A 32 11.88 -2.09 7.96
N ALA A 33 11.21 -0.97 7.71
CA ALA A 33 10.08 -0.54 8.52
C ALA A 33 8.87 -1.47 8.31
N GLY A 34 8.64 -1.88 7.06
CA GLY A 34 7.66 -2.87 6.65
C GLY A 34 7.85 -4.20 7.37
N ASP A 35 9.06 -4.74 7.40
CA ASP A 35 9.39 -5.98 8.12
C ASP A 35 8.98 -5.91 9.60
N ARG A 36 9.26 -4.79 10.26
CA ARG A 36 8.90 -4.59 11.67
C ARG A 36 7.39 -4.54 11.87
N LEU A 37 6.65 -3.90 10.97
CA LEU A 37 5.19 -3.82 11.00
C LEU A 37 4.56 -5.19 10.73
N LEU A 38 5.07 -5.92 9.73
CA LEU A 38 4.62 -7.28 9.42
C LEU A 38 4.88 -8.24 10.57
N SER A 39 6.01 -8.09 11.27
CA SER A 39 6.30 -8.85 12.49
C SER A 39 5.29 -8.56 13.62
N ALA A 40 4.79 -7.32 13.72
CA ALA A 40 3.74 -6.96 14.67
C ALA A 40 2.37 -7.55 14.24
N ILE A 41 2.04 -7.49 12.94
CA ILE A 41 0.83 -8.10 12.37
C ILE A 41 0.84 -9.62 12.58
N ALA A 42 1.97 -10.29 12.34
CA ALA A 42 2.10 -11.73 12.57
C ALA A 42 1.79 -12.11 14.02
N ARG A 43 2.35 -11.37 14.99
CA ARG A 43 2.03 -11.57 16.42
C ARG A 43 0.56 -11.36 16.72
N HIS A 44 -0.06 -10.32 16.15
CA HIS A 44 -1.50 -10.07 16.30
C HIS A 44 -2.35 -11.24 15.78
N LEU A 45 -1.95 -11.81 14.63
CA LEU A 45 -2.56 -13.00 14.02
C LEU A 45 -2.16 -14.32 14.71
N LYS A 46 -1.40 -14.27 15.81
CA LYS A 46 -0.89 -15.44 16.56
C LYS A 46 -0.01 -16.38 15.71
N LEU A 47 0.71 -15.81 14.74
CA LEU A 47 1.73 -16.48 13.95
C LEU A 47 3.12 -16.28 14.57
N ASP A 48 4.11 -16.98 14.02
CA ASP A 48 5.51 -16.70 14.31
C ASP A 48 5.86 -15.25 13.91
N PRO A 49 6.59 -14.48 14.74
CA PRO A 49 7.00 -13.12 14.41
C PRO A 49 7.75 -12.93 13.09
N HIS A 50 8.36 -13.99 12.56
CA HIS A 50 9.13 -14.01 11.32
C HIS A 50 8.38 -14.69 10.17
N TRP A 51 7.08 -14.94 10.34
CA TRP A 51 6.27 -15.65 9.33
C TRP A 51 6.27 -14.95 7.95
N PHE A 52 6.29 -13.62 7.94
CA PHE A 52 6.32 -12.84 6.71
C PHE A 52 7.72 -12.70 6.10
N ASP A 53 8.80 -12.92 6.84
CA ASP A 53 10.18 -12.76 6.35
C ASP A 53 10.43 -13.51 5.02
N PRO A 54 10.10 -14.81 4.88
CA PRO A 54 10.24 -15.49 3.59
C PRO A 54 9.20 -15.04 2.55
N ALA A 55 8.06 -14.51 2.99
CA ALA A 55 6.99 -14.06 2.09
C ALA A 55 7.35 -12.78 1.35
N VAL A 56 8.09 -11.87 1.98
CA VAL A 56 8.41 -10.54 1.43
C VAL A 56 9.86 -10.43 0.94
N LYS A 57 10.68 -11.44 1.19
CA LYS A 57 12.02 -11.53 0.62
C LYS A 57 11.95 -11.48 -0.91
N ASP A 58 12.74 -10.58 -1.51
CA ASP A 58 12.75 -10.33 -2.96
C ASP A 58 11.35 -9.94 -3.51
N GLY A 59 10.53 -9.31 -2.65
CA GLY A 59 9.18 -8.86 -2.94
C GLY A 59 9.09 -7.81 -4.04
N ASN A 60 7.95 -7.76 -4.73
CA ASN A 60 7.71 -6.81 -5.82
C ASN A 60 7.28 -5.40 -5.33
N SER A 61 7.92 -4.93 -4.26
CA SER A 61 7.56 -3.67 -3.60
C SER A 61 7.87 -2.46 -4.47
N VAL A 62 7.03 -1.42 -4.38
CA VAL A 62 7.16 -0.22 -5.22
C VAL A 62 7.18 1.04 -4.34
N LEU A 63 8.23 1.85 -4.47
CA LEU A 63 8.23 3.22 -3.98
C LEU A 63 7.72 4.14 -5.08
N ARG A 64 6.55 4.75 -4.89
CA ARG A 64 5.96 5.65 -5.87
C ARG A 64 6.20 7.10 -5.46
N LEU A 65 6.76 7.90 -6.36
CA LEU A 65 6.94 9.33 -6.15
C LEU A 65 5.83 10.09 -6.86
N LEU A 66 4.96 10.74 -6.08
CA LEU A 66 3.83 11.50 -6.60
C LEU A 66 4.08 13.00 -6.41
N HIS A 67 3.94 13.75 -7.49
CA HIS A 67 3.88 15.21 -7.48
C HIS A 67 2.49 15.64 -7.90
N TYR A 68 1.81 16.37 -7.02
CA TYR A 68 0.54 17.03 -7.29
C TYR A 68 0.83 18.52 -7.52
N PRO A 69 0.76 19.01 -8.78
CA PRO A 69 0.98 20.42 -9.09
C PRO A 69 -0.06 21.33 -8.42
N PRO A 70 0.24 22.63 -8.25
CA PRO A 70 -0.76 23.62 -7.83
C PRO A 70 -1.99 23.58 -8.72
N ILE A 71 -3.16 23.86 -8.14
CA ILE A 71 -4.44 23.93 -8.87
C ILE A 71 -5.09 25.31 -8.70
N PRO A 72 -5.90 25.75 -9.67
CA PRO A 72 -6.73 26.95 -9.52
C PRO A 72 -7.65 26.90 -8.29
N ALA A 73 -8.00 28.07 -7.77
CA ALA A 73 -8.85 28.18 -6.58
C ALA A 73 -10.24 27.58 -6.78
N ASP A 74 -10.74 27.55 -8.01
CA ASP A 74 -12.03 27.02 -8.46
C ASP A 74 -11.97 25.57 -8.97
N ALA A 75 -10.82 24.90 -8.86
CA ALA A 75 -10.68 23.51 -9.31
C ALA A 75 -11.66 22.56 -8.58
N GLU A 76 -12.44 21.83 -9.36
CA GLU A 76 -13.35 20.79 -8.89
C GLU A 76 -12.65 19.40 -8.85
N GLY A 77 -13.27 18.44 -8.19
CA GLY A 77 -12.83 17.04 -8.17
C GLY A 77 -11.91 16.64 -7.00
N VAL A 78 -11.27 15.48 -7.16
CA VAL A 78 -10.38 14.85 -6.18
C VAL A 78 -9.00 14.66 -6.78
N ARG A 79 -7.95 14.71 -5.96
CA ARG A 79 -6.55 14.49 -6.37
C ARG A 79 -6.25 13.02 -6.64
N ALA A 80 -6.92 12.12 -5.92
CA ALA A 80 -6.94 10.69 -6.17
C ALA A 80 -8.34 10.15 -5.89
N GLY A 81 -8.87 9.37 -6.83
CA GLY A 81 -10.18 8.72 -6.70
C GLY A 81 -10.26 7.76 -5.52
N ALA A 82 -11.47 7.36 -5.15
CA ALA A 82 -11.68 6.32 -4.16
C ALA A 82 -11.13 4.99 -4.68
N HIS A 83 -10.23 4.36 -3.92
CA HIS A 83 -9.63 3.07 -4.25
C HIS A 83 -9.19 2.31 -3.01
N GLU A 84 -8.84 1.04 -3.21
CA GLU A 84 -8.15 0.18 -2.27
C GLU A 84 -6.75 -0.11 -2.83
N ASP A 85 -5.81 -0.44 -1.94
CA ASP A 85 -4.45 -0.76 -2.30
C ASP A 85 -4.34 -2.26 -2.56
N ILE A 86 -3.83 -2.66 -3.73
CA ILE A 86 -3.81 -4.08 -4.15
C ILE A 86 -2.71 -4.94 -3.47
N ASN A 87 -1.78 -4.30 -2.76
CA ASN A 87 -0.57 -4.90 -2.19
C ASN A 87 -0.79 -5.51 -0.80
N LEU A 88 0.30 -5.85 -0.07
CA LEU A 88 0.21 -6.43 1.27
C LEU A 88 -0.12 -5.36 2.32
N ILE A 89 0.77 -4.38 2.45
CA ILE A 89 0.59 -3.18 3.27
C ILE A 89 1.20 -1.97 2.58
N THR A 90 0.64 -0.78 2.81
CA THR A 90 1.18 0.48 2.30
C THR A 90 1.69 1.34 3.45
N LEU A 91 2.88 1.92 3.28
CA LEU A 91 3.50 2.84 4.22
C LEU A 91 3.54 4.22 3.58
N LEU A 92 2.96 5.23 4.22
CA LEU A 92 2.89 6.59 3.72
C LEU A 92 3.49 7.58 4.73
N LEU A 93 4.61 8.18 4.33
CA LEU A 93 5.16 9.38 4.97
C LEU A 93 4.60 10.64 4.30
N GLY A 94 4.58 11.77 5.02
CA GLY A 94 4.11 13.05 4.47
C GLY A 94 2.58 13.20 4.46
N ALA A 95 1.87 12.36 5.22
CA ALA A 95 0.41 12.39 5.31
C ALA A 95 -0.13 13.51 6.21
N GLU A 96 0.74 14.32 6.83
CA GLU A 96 0.35 15.56 7.51
C GLU A 96 -0.29 16.60 6.57
N GLU A 97 0.02 16.52 5.27
CA GLU A 97 -0.64 17.30 4.22
C GLU A 97 -2.11 16.87 4.09
N ALA A 98 -3.03 17.79 4.40
CA ALA A 98 -4.46 17.56 4.38
C ALA A 98 -4.96 16.99 3.03
N GLY A 99 -5.93 16.07 3.10
CA GLY A 99 -6.66 15.57 1.95
C GLY A 99 -6.88 14.06 1.93
N LEU A 100 -6.11 13.28 2.70
CA LEU A 100 -6.34 11.84 2.83
C LEU A 100 -7.62 11.58 3.64
N GLU A 101 -8.52 10.79 3.08
CA GLU A 101 -9.76 10.36 3.74
C GLU A 101 -9.95 8.85 3.60
N LEU A 102 -10.50 8.23 4.65
CA LEU A 102 -10.92 6.82 4.67
C LEU A 102 -12.44 6.73 4.67
N LEU A 103 -13.01 5.76 3.97
CA LEU A 103 -14.44 5.46 4.05
C LEU A 103 -14.70 4.53 5.23
N ASP A 104 -15.43 5.01 6.23
CA ASP A 104 -15.87 4.20 7.35
C ASP A 104 -16.98 3.23 6.91
N ARG A 105 -16.84 1.94 7.23
CA ARG A 105 -17.74 0.90 6.73
C ARG A 105 -19.09 0.88 7.46
N ASP A 106 -19.13 1.34 8.70
CA ASP A 106 -20.32 1.29 9.54
C ASP A 106 -21.24 2.48 9.27
N SER A 107 -20.66 3.69 9.19
CA SER A 107 -21.39 4.93 8.92
C SER A 107 -21.52 5.26 7.43
N GLY A 108 -20.60 4.78 6.59
CA GLY A 108 -20.48 5.20 5.19
C GLY A 108 -19.90 6.62 5.03
N GLU A 109 -19.34 7.20 6.09
CA GLU A 109 -18.79 8.55 6.09
C GLU A 109 -17.30 8.57 5.73
N TRP A 110 -16.86 9.67 5.12
CA TRP A 110 -15.44 9.92 4.86
C TRP A 110 -14.78 10.55 6.09
N LEU A 111 -13.80 9.85 6.65
CA LEU A 111 -13.04 10.28 7.82
C LEU A 111 -11.68 10.83 7.39
N ALA A 112 -11.40 12.09 7.72
CA ALA A 112 -10.12 12.72 7.43
C ALA A 112 -9.00 12.16 8.31
N ILE A 113 -7.88 11.80 7.68
CA ILE A 113 -6.69 11.32 8.38
C ILE A 113 -5.71 12.46 8.58
N ARG A 114 -5.41 12.76 9.85
CA ARG A 114 -4.56 13.87 10.29
C ARG A 114 -3.48 13.36 11.24
N PRO A 115 -2.46 12.66 10.72
CA PRO A 115 -1.38 12.15 11.54
C PRO A 115 -0.56 13.31 12.10
N PRO A 116 0.02 13.18 13.31
CA PRO A 116 0.94 14.18 13.83
C PRO A 116 2.22 14.22 13.00
N GLU A 117 2.98 15.31 13.11
CA GLU A 117 4.27 15.47 12.42
C GLU A 117 5.21 14.30 12.74
N GLY A 118 5.85 13.77 11.69
CA GLY A 118 6.76 12.64 11.78
C GLY A 118 6.09 11.27 11.92
N ALA A 119 4.76 11.19 11.95
CA ALA A 119 4.05 9.91 11.92
C ALA A 119 3.92 9.33 10.50
N MET A 120 3.79 8.01 10.45
CA MET A 120 3.57 7.25 9.23
C MET A 120 2.16 6.69 9.24
N VAL A 121 1.42 6.90 8.14
CA VAL A 121 0.14 6.23 7.92
C VAL A 121 0.43 4.86 7.32
N VAL A 122 -0.23 3.83 7.85
CA VAL A 122 -0.10 2.45 7.37
C VAL A 122 -1.49 1.89 7.14
N ASN A 123 -1.73 1.32 5.97
CA ASN A 123 -2.97 0.63 5.65
C ASN A 123 -2.70 -0.80 5.14
N VAL A 124 -3.70 -1.64 5.38
CA VAL A 124 -3.80 -3.00 4.84
C VAL A 124 -4.19 -2.90 3.37
N GLY A 125 -3.60 -3.75 2.53
CA GLY A 125 -4.01 -3.91 1.14
C GLY A 125 -4.73 -5.24 0.90
N ASP A 126 -5.21 -5.41 -0.33
CA ASP A 126 -6.06 -6.51 -0.77
C ASP A 126 -5.39 -7.88 -0.58
N MET A 127 -4.06 -7.99 -0.76
CA MET A 127 -3.34 -9.25 -0.55
C MET A 127 -3.41 -9.71 0.92
N LEU A 128 -3.23 -8.79 1.87
CA LEU A 128 -3.31 -9.12 3.30
C LEU A 128 -4.77 -9.35 3.72
N GLN A 129 -5.71 -8.59 3.15
CA GLN A 129 -7.15 -8.84 3.35
C GLN A 129 -7.54 -10.25 2.89
N ARG A 130 -7.09 -10.67 1.70
CA ARG A 130 -7.33 -12.03 1.19
C ARG A 130 -6.68 -13.08 2.09
N LEU A 131 -5.40 -12.89 2.44
CA LEU A 131 -4.64 -13.80 3.30
C LEU A 131 -5.33 -14.02 4.66
N THR A 132 -5.89 -12.97 5.23
CA THR A 132 -6.53 -12.99 6.57
C THR A 132 -8.03 -13.23 6.51
N ASN A 133 -8.59 -13.66 5.38
CA ASN A 133 -10.02 -13.89 5.22
C ASN A 133 -10.89 -12.68 5.59
N HIS A 134 -10.43 -11.44 5.38
CA HIS A 134 -11.09 -10.18 5.78
C HIS A 134 -11.10 -9.89 7.28
N VAL A 135 -10.31 -10.60 8.10
CA VAL A 135 -10.08 -10.19 9.50
C VAL A 135 -9.37 -8.85 9.56
N LEU A 136 -8.40 -8.61 8.66
CA LEU A 136 -7.80 -7.29 8.45
C LEU A 136 -8.36 -6.71 7.14
N PRO A 137 -9.21 -5.66 7.17
CA PRO A 137 -9.83 -5.13 5.98
C PRO A 137 -8.89 -4.20 5.21
N SER A 138 -8.91 -4.31 3.87
CA SER A 138 -8.41 -3.29 2.94
C SER A 138 -9.46 -2.18 2.90
N THR A 139 -9.09 -0.97 3.28
CA THR A 139 -10.04 0.14 3.45
C THR A 139 -10.02 1.07 2.25
N THR A 140 -11.20 1.36 1.71
CA THR A 140 -11.37 2.37 0.66
C THR A 140 -10.90 3.72 1.17
N HIS A 141 -10.04 4.37 0.41
CA HIS A 141 -9.50 5.69 0.71
C HIS A 141 -9.43 6.58 -0.53
N ARG A 142 -9.34 7.89 -0.33
CA ARG A 142 -9.21 8.89 -1.41
C ARG A 142 -8.33 10.06 -0.98
N VAL A 143 -7.92 10.88 -1.95
CA VAL A 143 -7.27 12.16 -1.67
C VAL A 143 -8.10 13.29 -2.26
N VAL A 144 -8.71 14.12 -1.42
CA VAL A 144 -9.50 15.29 -1.84
C VAL A 144 -8.62 16.49 -2.15
N ASN A 145 -9.19 17.50 -2.82
CA ASN A 145 -8.50 18.77 -3.03
C ASN A 145 -8.21 19.45 -1.68
N PRO A 146 -7.04 20.10 -1.54
CA PRO A 146 -6.72 20.81 -0.31
C PRO A 146 -7.62 22.06 -0.14
N PRO A 147 -7.65 22.65 1.08
CA PRO A 147 -8.28 23.95 1.31
C PRO A 147 -7.79 25.02 0.33
N VAL A 148 -8.62 26.02 0.05
CA VAL A 148 -8.37 27.04 -1.01
C VAL A 148 -7.00 27.72 -0.84
N GLU A 149 -6.66 28.05 0.40
CA GLU A 149 -5.38 28.66 0.80
C GLU A 149 -4.15 27.80 0.49
N ARG A 150 -4.32 26.49 0.33
CA ARG A 150 -3.25 25.52 0.03
C ARG A 150 -3.20 25.13 -1.45
N ARG A 151 -4.19 25.52 -2.27
CA ARG A 151 -4.28 25.14 -3.70
C ARG A 151 -3.13 25.67 -4.55
N GLY A 152 -2.52 26.79 -4.15
CA GLY A 152 -1.35 27.38 -4.82
C GLY A 152 -0.02 26.66 -4.61
N PHE A 153 0.03 25.61 -3.78
CA PHE A 153 1.26 24.90 -3.44
C PHE A 153 1.30 23.50 -4.07
N SER A 154 2.51 23.02 -4.39
CA SER A 154 2.71 21.63 -4.77
C SER A 154 2.59 20.73 -3.55
N ARG A 155 1.99 19.55 -3.73
CA ARG A 155 2.01 18.47 -2.73
C ARG A 155 2.86 17.33 -3.26
N TYR A 156 3.72 16.77 -2.40
CA TYR A 156 4.50 15.58 -2.70
C TYR A 156 4.04 14.45 -1.80
N SER A 157 4.00 13.24 -2.34
CA SER A 157 3.59 12.04 -1.61
C SER A 157 4.43 10.87 -2.08
N MET A 158 4.93 10.07 -1.14
CA MET A 158 5.86 8.98 -1.44
C MET A 158 5.39 7.67 -0.80
N PRO A 159 4.23 7.11 -1.21
CA PRO A 159 3.77 5.83 -0.69
C PRO A 159 4.72 4.71 -1.10
N PHE A 160 4.98 3.82 -0.14
CA PHE A 160 5.69 2.57 -0.35
C PHE A 160 4.69 1.41 -0.29
N PHE A 161 4.48 0.77 -1.44
CA PHE A 161 3.57 -0.37 -1.59
C PHE A 161 4.35 -1.66 -1.40
N LEU A 162 4.30 -2.20 -0.18
CA LEU A 162 5.00 -3.44 0.15
C LEU A 162 4.25 -4.63 -0.44
N HIS A 163 4.94 -5.40 -1.28
CA HIS A 163 4.42 -6.63 -1.89
C HIS A 163 5.19 -7.86 -1.42
N PRO A 164 4.54 -9.03 -1.38
CA PRO A 164 5.22 -10.31 -1.26
C PRO A 164 6.11 -10.61 -2.49
N ALA A 165 6.92 -11.66 -2.38
CA ALA A 165 7.57 -12.30 -3.51
C ALA A 165 6.54 -12.73 -4.56
N PRO A 166 6.83 -12.62 -5.87
CA PRO A 166 5.89 -13.00 -6.93
C PRO A 166 5.28 -14.40 -6.81
N ASP A 167 6.04 -15.37 -6.30
CA ASP A 167 5.62 -16.77 -6.12
C ASP A 167 4.99 -17.06 -4.75
N PHE A 168 4.92 -16.07 -3.85
CA PHE A 168 4.28 -16.24 -2.56
C PHE A 168 2.81 -16.64 -2.75
N LEU A 169 2.44 -17.79 -2.19
CA LEU A 169 1.10 -18.33 -2.30
C LEU A 169 0.18 -17.71 -1.25
N ILE A 170 -0.74 -16.85 -1.70
CA ILE A 170 -1.80 -16.28 -0.88
C ILE A 170 -2.85 -17.36 -0.63
N LYS A 171 -2.64 -18.10 0.46
CA LYS A 171 -3.56 -19.12 0.98
C LYS A 171 -4.14 -18.65 2.31
N THR A 172 -5.46 -18.69 2.45
CA THR A 172 -6.15 -18.27 3.67
C THR A 172 -5.52 -18.85 4.92
N LEU A 173 -5.26 -18.00 5.91
CA LEU A 173 -4.68 -18.42 7.18
C LEU A 173 -5.70 -19.29 7.95
N PRO A 174 -5.32 -20.50 8.43
CA PRO A 174 -6.25 -21.35 9.17
C PRO A 174 -6.82 -20.68 10.43
N GLY A 175 -6.04 -19.79 11.07
CA GLY A 175 -6.46 -19.03 12.25
C GLY A 175 -7.52 -17.96 11.99
N THR A 176 -7.86 -17.68 10.72
CA THR A 176 -8.87 -16.69 10.31
C THR A 176 -10.12 -17.34 9.70
N VAL A 177 -10.28 -18.65 9.89
CA VAL A 177 -11.44 -19.42 9.42
C VAL A 177 -12.15 -20.04 10.62
N SER A 178 -13.49 -19.95 10.65
CA SER A 178 -14.34 -20.59 11.65
C SER A 178 -15.71 -20.96 11.05
N GLU A 179 -16.55 -21.65 11.80
CA GLU A 179 -17.92 -21.99 11.35
C GLU A 179 -18.75 -20.74 10.99
N GLY A 180 -18.63 -19.66 11.77
CA GLY A 180 -19.30 -18.39 11.50
C GLY A 180 -18.58 -17.47 10.50
N HIS A 181 -17.36 -17.83 10.10
CA HIS A 181 -16.54 -17.08 9.15
C HIS A 181 -15.78 -18.07 8.26
N PRO A 182 -16.49 -18.72 7.31
CA PRO A 182 -15.89 -19.74 6.46
C PRO A 182 -14.83 -19.12 5.53
N ASP A 183 -14.00 -19.98 4.95
CA ASP A 183 -12.97 -19.57 4.01
C ASP A 183 -13.61 -18.98 2.74
N ARG A 184 -13.36 -17.69 2.51
CA ARG A 184 -13.85 -16.97 1.32
C ARG A 184 -13.03 -17.29 0.08
N TYR A 185 -11.84 -17.88 0.25
CA TYR A 185 -10.85 -18.09 -0.80
C TYR A 185 -10.30 -19.52 -0.75
N PRO A 186 -11.14 -20.54 -1.04
CA PRO A 186 -10.71 -21.94 -0.97
C PRO A 186 -9.56 -22.26 -1.95
N GLU A 187 -9.53 -21.55 -3.08
CA GLU A 187 -8.44 -21.66 -4.06
C GLU A 187 -7.35 -20.60 -3.77
N PRO A 188 -6.11 -21.04 -3.47
CA PRO A 188 -5.00 -20.13 -3.27
C PRO A 188 -4.55 -19.53 -4.61
N ILE A 189 -3.89 -18.38 -4.55
CA ILE A 189 -3.37 -17.67 -5.73
C ILE A 189 -1.96 -17.16 -5.43
N THR A 190 -1.07 -17.09 -6.42
CA THR A 190 0.23 -16.44 -6.21
C THR A 190 0.06 -14.93 -6.11
N ALA A 191 0.98 -14.24 -5.41
CA ALA A 191 0.97 -12.78 -5.34
C ALA A 191 1.08 -12.13 -6.73
N HIS A 192 1.82 -12.74 -7.66
CA HIS A 192 1.92 -12.26 -9.03
C HIS A 192 0.61 -12.41 -9.80
N ASP A 193 -0.04 -13.58 -9.75
CA ASP A 193 -1.30 -13.81 -10.46
C ASP A 193 -2.41 -12.92 -9.91
N TYR A 194 -2.44 -12.72 -8.58
CA TYR A 194 -3.38 -11.80 -7.96
C TYR A 194 -3.13 -10.35 -8.36
N LEU A 195 -1.86 -9.91 -8.39
CA LEU A 195 -1.51 -8.58 -8.89
C LEU A 195 -1.98 -8.41 -10.35
N PHE A 196 -1.76 -9.40 -11.20
CA PHE A 196 -2.20 -9.38 -12.60
C PHE A 196 -3.73 -9.29 -12.71
N GLU A 197 -4.48 -10.13 -11.99
CA GLU A 197 -5.94 -10.10 -11.92
C GLU A 197 -6.44 -8.70 -11.56
N ARG A 198 -5.90 -8.10 -10.48
CA ARG A 198 -6.30 -6.77 -10.03
C ARG A 198 -5.94 -5.67 -11.02
N LEU A 199 -4.78 -5.74 -11.67
CA LEU A 199 -4.37 -4.76 -12.69
C LEU A 199 -5.30 -4.79 -13.92
N VAL A 200 -5.75 -5.97 -14.34
CA VAL A 200 -6.75 -6.13 -15.42
C VAL A 200 -8.10 -5.56 -14.99
N GLU A 201 -8.57 -5.90 -13.79
CA GLU A 201 -9.88 -5.43 -13.27
C GLU A 201 -9.97 -3.90 -13.17
N ILE A 202 -8.86 -3.24 -12.83
CA ILE A 202 -8.79 -1.77 -12.75
C ILE A 202 -8.37 -1.10 -14.07
N GLY A 203 -8.16 -1.88 -15.14
CA GLY A 203 -7.91 -1.39 -16.50
C GLY A 203 -6.53 -0.74 -16.70
N LEU A 204 -5.51 -1.17 -15.94
CA LEU A 204 -4.13 -0.69 -16.10
C LEU A 204 -3.31 -1.51 -17.10
N ILE A 205 -3.76 -2.73 -17.42
CA ILE A 205 -3.18 -3.61 -18.44
C ILE A 205 -4.28 -4.31 -19.23
#